data_AF-A0A8W8HQ81-F1
#
_entry.id   AF-A0A8W8HQ81-F1
#
_cell.length_a   1.000
_cell.length_b   1.000
_cell.length_c   1.000
_cell.angle_alpha   90.00
_cell.angle_beta   90.00
_cell.angle_gamma   90.00
#
_symmetry.space_group_name_H-M   'P 1'
#
loop_
_entity.id
_entity.type
_entity.pdbx_description
1 polymer ?
#
loop_
_entity_poly.entity_id
_entity_poly.type
_entity_poly.pdbx_seq_one_letter_code
_entity_poly.pdbx_strand_id
1 'polypeptide(L)'
;DVNLPSHPVWVTEWGWDAPSGTEACTFPECVTETAQAIYGLRGLLILSRNAVDRVTWFFYANTQCDHLYCRSGLTGSPTTGFIKRPVFHAFKVLLDFLGDYYFQYALNESQESYIYLFGEKVHNQKPFDEEVKVRGAKYMILWKPEALEDGGSTPLFYVFPHGTNPVHAVRFTGTNVPYVIEPLHYQSDIQGKLTLNITSYPVLIELSHSPVAPVVGF
;
A
#
# COMPACT_ATOMS: atom_id res chain seq x y z
N ASP A 1 -13.58 -13.76 -16.01
CA ASP A 1 -14.35 -12.93 -16.95
C ASP A 1 -15.21 -13.81 -17.86
N VAL A 2 -16.37 -14.27 -17.38
CA VAL A 2 -17.25 -15.20 -18.12
C VAL A 2 -18.52 -14.50 -18.62
N ASN A 3 -19.01 -13.52 -17.87
CA ASN A 3 -20.33 -12.93 -18.10
C ASN A 3 -20.29 -11.59 -18.84
N LEU A 4 -19.20 -10.83 -18.75
CA LEU A 4 -19.07 -9.50 -19.37
C LEU A 4 -17.62 -9.23 -19.84
N PRO A 5 -17.16 -9.94 -20.89
CA PRO A 5 -15.79 -9.81 -21.31
C PRO A 5 -15.39 -8.44 -21.79
N SER A 6 -14.18 -8.04 -21.42
CA SER A 6 -13.55 -6.76 -21.80
C SER A 6 -14.27 -5.49 -21.32
N HIS A 7 -15.24 -5.60 -20.41
CA HIS A 7 -15.88 -4.43 -19.81
C HIS A 7 -15.07 -3.98 -18.58
N PRO A 8 -14.81 -2.67 -18.44
CA PRO A 8 -14.03 -2.19 -17.32
C PRO A 8 -14.84 -2.32 -16.02
N VAL A 9 -14.16 -2.72 -14.95
CA VAL A 9 -14.75 -2.80 -13.60
C VAL A 9 -14.38 -1.55 -12.84
N TRP A 10 -15.38 -0.76 -12.46
CA TRP A 10 -15.18 0.46 -11.70
C TRP A 10 -15.76 0.30 -10.29
N VAL A 11 -14.94 0.58 -9.28
CA VAL A 11 -15.42 0.78 -7.90
C VAL A 11 -15.70 2.27 -7.74
N THR A 12 -16.97 2.63 -7.92
CA THR A 12 -17.39 4.04 -7.98
C THR A 12 -17.49 4.69 -6.60
N GLU A 13 -17.62 3.90 -5.53
CA GLU A 13 -17.65 4.40 -4.16
C GLU A 13 -17.05 3.36 -3.21
N TRP A 14 -16.16 3.82 -2.32
CA TRP A 14 -15.61 3.05 -1.21
C TRP A 14 -14.92 4.00 -0.23
N GLY A 15 -14.86 3.62 1.04
CA GLY A 15 -14.24 4.42 2.09
C GLY A 15 -14.53 3.90 3.48
N TRP A 16 -13.94 4.55 4.47
CA TRP A 16 -14.22 4.32 5.89
C TRP A 16 -14.47 5.66 6.56
N ASP A 17 -15.45 5.69 7.45
CA ASP A 17 -15.72 6.85 8.28
C ASP A 17 -14.73 6.92 9.44
N ALA A 18 -14.19 8.12 9.70
CA ALA A 18 -13.32 8.39 10.84
C ALA A 18 -13.54 9.81 11.36
N PRO A 19 -13.30 10.09 12.66
CA PRO A 19 -13.38 11.45 13.18
C PRO A 19 -12.37 12.36 12.47
N SER A 20 -12.52 13.68 12.57
CA SER A 20 -11.48 14.61 12.10
C SER A 20 -11.51 15.93 12.85
N GLY A 21 -10.46 16.23 13.61
CA GLY A 21 -10.42 17.44 14.45
C GLY A 21 -11.64 17.52 15.37
N THR A 22 -12.50 18.52 15.18
CA THR A 22 -13.75 18.71 15.94
C THR A 22 -14.94 17.94 15.35
N GLU A 23 -14.80 17.28 14.21
CA GLU A 23 -15.85 16.53 13.54
C GLU A 23 -15.88 15.10 14.09
N ALA A 24 -16.80 14.84 15.02
CA ALA A 24 -16.95 13.53 15.63
C ALA A 24 -17.50 12.49 14.64
N CYS A 25 -17.12 11.23 14.88
CA CYS A 25 -17.69 10.05 14.26
C CYS A 25 -18.05 9.09 15.39
N THR A 26 -19.35 8.87 15.61
CA THR A 26 -19.86 8.16 16.80
C THR A 26 -20.58 6.85 16.46
N PHE A 27 -20.58 6.46 15.18
CA PHE A 27 -21.13 5.18 14.76
C PHE A 27 -20.19 4.02 15.13
N PRO A 28 -20.72 2.83 15.44
CA PRO A 28 -19.91 1.64 15.73
C PRO A 28 -18.91 1.28 14.62
N GLU A 29 -19.22 1.61 13.37
CA GLU A 29 -18.39 1.35 12.20
C GLU A 29 -17.26 2.37 11.99
N CYS A 30 -17.25 3.47 12.77
CA CYS A 30 -16.20 4.49 12.68
C CYS A 30 -14.84 3.90 13.09
N VAL A 31 -13.82 4.13 12.27
CA VAL A 31 -12.43 3.78 12.57
C VAL A 31 -11.64 5.01 13.02
N THR A 32 -10.41 4.83 13.50
CA THR A 32 -9.51 5.95 13.79
C THR A 32 -9.04 6.63 12.49
N GLU A 33 -8.59 7.89 12.55
CA GLU A 33 -8.01 8.56 11.36
C GLU A 33 -6.82 7.78 10.78
N THR A 34 -6.01 7.19 11.66
CA THR A 34 -4.90 6.32 11.25
C THR A 34 -5.39 5.09 10.52
N ALA A 35 -6.44 4.44 11.04
CA ALA A 35 -7.06 3.28 10.40
C ALA A 35 -7.67 3.62 9.04
N GLN A 36 -8.39 4.73 8.92
CA GLN A 36 -8.93 5.18 7.63
C GLN A 36 -7.82 5.31 6.59
N ALA A 37 -6.70 5.94 6.94
CA ALA A 37 -5.58 6.11 6.03
C ALA A 37 -4.94 4.77 5.63
N ILE A 38 -4.65 3.89 6.60
CA ILE A 38 -4.02 2.60 6.32
C ILE A 38 -4.95 1.63 5.60
N TYR A 39 -6.22 1.54 5.98
CA TYR A 39 -7.22 0.71 5.30
C TYR A 39 -7.48 1.21 3.89
N GLY A 40 -7.49 2.53 3.68
CA GLY A 40 -7.49 3.13 2.35
C GLY A 40 -6.30 2.66 1.50
N LEU A 41 -5.07 2.73 2.01
CA LEU A 41 -3.89 2.25 1.29
C LEU A 41 -4.00 0.76 0.93
N ARG A 42 -4.34 -0.09 1.90
CA ARG A 42 -4.51 -1.53 1.67
C ARG A 42 -5.62 -1.82 0.67
N GLY A 43 -6.73 -1.10 0.75
CA GLY A 43 -7.85 -1.20 -0.19
C GLY A 43 -7.43 -0.86 -1.61
N LEU A 44 -6.70 0.25 -1.82
CA LEU A 44 -6.13 0.58 -3.14
C LEU A 44 -5.25 -0.53 -3.70
N LEU A 45 -4.38 -1.11 -2.88
CA LEU A 45 -3.46 -2.18 -3.30
C LEU A 45 -4.22 -3.45 -3.69
N ILE A 46 -5.24 -3.84 -2.91
CA ILE A 46 -6.10 -5.00 -3.19
C ILE A 46 -6.93 -4.75 -4.46
N LEU A 47 -7.48 -3.55 -4.64
CA LEU A 47 -8.25 -3.19 -5.84
C LEU A 47 -7.35 -3.19 -7.09
N SER A 48 -6.12 -2.68 -6.99
CA SER A 48 -5.12 -2.77 -8.06
C SER A 48 -4.80 -4.22 -8.41
N ARG A 49 -4.66 -5.10 -7.42
CA ARG A 49 -4.44 -6.54 -7.61
C ARG A 49 -5.62 -7.25 -8.28
N ASN A 50 -6.85 -6.73 -8.13
CA ASN A 50 -8.07 -7.29 -8.72
C ASN A 50 -8.41 -6.72 -10.11
N ALA A 51 -7.44 -6.05 -10.76
CA ALA A 51 -7.60 -5.48 -12.09
C ALA A 51 -8.81 -4.53 -12.22
N VAL A 52 -9.10 -3.79 -11.15
CA VAL A 52 -10.11 -2.72 -11.19
C VAL A 52 -9.55 -1.55 -11.99
N ASP A 53 -10.23 -1.15 -13.06
CA ASP A 53 -9.76 -0.11 -13.97
C ASP A 53 -9.86 1.30 -13.38
N ARG A 54 -10.81 1.50 -12.46
CA ARG A 54 -11.04 2.78 -11.80
C ARG A 54 -11.61 2.59 -10.41
N VAL A 55 -11.03 3.33 -9.47
CA VAL A 55 -11.52 3.44 -8.10
C VAL A 55 -11.82 4.90 -7.80
N THR A 56 -12.93 5.18 -7.14
CA THR A 56 -13.30 6.54 -6.72
C THR A 56 -13.58 6.51 -5.23
N TRP A 57 -12.68 7.15 -4.48
CA TRP A 57 -12.84 7.28 -3.03
C TRP A 57 -14.09 8.10 -2.76
N PHE A 58 -14.95 7.59 -1.89
CA PHE A 58 -16.04 8.35 -1.32
C PHE A 58 -15.47 9.07 -0.10
N PHE A 59 -15.10 10.36 -0.16
CA PHE A 59 -15.33 11.40 -1.16
C PHE A 59 -14.40 12.60 -0.83
N TYR A 60 -14.52 13.74 -1.49
CA TYR A 60 -13.56 14.85 -1.32
C TYR A 60 -13.48 15.39 0.12
N ALA A 61 -14.61 15.73 0.74
CA ALA A 61 -14.66 16.43 2.02
C ALA A 61 -15.78 15.89 2.90
N ASN A 62 -15.57 15.83 4.23
CA ASN A 62 -16.64 15.51 5.16
C ASN A 62 -17.85 16.46 5.00
N THR A 63 -19.02 15.97 5.40
CA THR A 63 -20.29 16.72 5.32
C THR A 63 -20.91 16.94 6.68
N GLN A 64 -21.79 17.95 6.78
CA GLN A 64 -22.58 18.19 7.98
C GLN A 64 -23.82 17.28 7.95
N CYS A 65 -23.67 16.05 8.43
CA CYS A 65 -24.77 15.10 8.57
C CYS A 65 -24.53 14.10 9.72
N ASP A 66 -25.58 13.38 10.08
CA ASP A 66 -25.71 12.49 11.23
C ASP A 66 -26.03 11.04 10.81
N HIS A 67 -25.44 10.59 9.70
CA HIS A 67 -25.53 9.20 9.24
C HIS A 67 -24.14 8.67 8.86
N LEU A 68 -24.05 7.37 8.57
CA LEU A 68 -22.84 6.76 8.02
C LEU A 68 -22.44 7.43 6.70
N TYR A 69 -21.15 7.42 6.42
CA TYR A 69 -20.49 7.99 5.23
C TYR A 69 -20.34 9.53 5.25
N CYS A 70 -20.76 10.22 6.32
CA CYS A 70 -20.53 11.67 6.48
C CYS A 70 -19.07 12.03 6.79
N ARG A 71 -18.26 11.04 7.16
CA ARG A 71 -16.94 11.21 7.77
C ARG A 71 -15.83 10.49 6.98
N SER A 72 -16.10 10.12 5.73
CA SER A 72 -15.15 9.44 4.84
C SER A 72 -14.31 10.39 3.99
N GLY A 73 -14.43 11.71 4.14
CA GLY A 73 -13.77 12.69 3.28
C GLY A 73 -12.24 12.59 3.28
N LEU A 74 -11.60 12.89 2.15
CA LEU A 74 -10.14 13.13 2.08
C LEU A 74 -9.74 14.40 2.85
N THR A 75 -10.66 15.34 2.99
CA THR A 75 -10.52 16.54 3.81
C THR A 75 -11.61 16.60 4.88
N GLY A 76 -11.42 17.46 5.87
CA GLY A 76 -12.54 17.92 6.71
C GLY A 76 -13.58 18.69 5.91
N SER A 77 -14.69 19.05 6.55
CA SER A 77 -15.81 19.77 5.92
C SER A 77 -15.51 21.27 5.70
N PRO A 78 -16.44 22.06 5.12
CA PRO A 78 -16.28 23.50 5.01
C PRO A 78 -16.03 24.20 6.36
N THR A 79 -16.55 23.67 7.48
CA THR A 79 -16.38 24.28 8.81
C THR A 79 -14.97 24.14 9.36
N THR A 80 -14.22 23.14 8.89
CA THR A 80 -12.80 22.96 9.22
C THR A 80 -11.89 23.56 8.15
N GLY A 81 -12.45 24.24 7.14
CA GLY A 81 -11.68 24.85 6.05
C GLY A 81 -11.05 23.84 5.11
N PHE A 82 -11.64 22.66 4.93
CA PHE A 82 -11.11 21.59 4.07
C PHE A 82 -9.67 21.17 4.41
N ILE A 83 -9.32 21.14 5.70
CA ILE A 83 -8.01 20.65 6.14
C ILE A 83 -7.83 19.21 5.61
N LYS A 84 -6.69 18.98 4.96
CA LYS A 84 -6.30 17.66 4.45
C LYS A 84 -6.13 16.69 5.60
N ARG A 85 -6.74 15.50 5.48
CA ARG A 85 -6.70 14.45 6.48
C ARG A 85 -5.55 13.49 6.21
N PRO A 86 -5.17 12.64 7.18
CA PRO A 86 -4.12 11.65 6.97
C PRO A 86 -4.30 10.78 5.72
N VAL A 87 -5.55 10.38 5.39
CA VAL A 87 -5.85 9.60 4.19
C VAL A 87 -5.49 10.34 2.88
N PHE A 88 -5.66 11.67 2.81
CA PHE A 88 -5.22 12.47 1.67
C PHE A 88 -3.71 12.36 1.47
N HIS A 89 -2.95 12.53 2.55
CA HIS A 89 -1.49 12.48 2.50
C HIS A 89 -0.99 11.08 2.15
N ALA A 90 -1.64 10.04 2.69
CA ALA A 90 -1.35 8.64 2.39
C ALA A 90 -1.55 8.34 0.89
N PHE A 91 -2.71 8.72 0.32
CA PHE A 91 -3.00 8.49 -1.10
C PHE A 91 -2.05 9.25 -2.00
N LYS A 92 -1.77 10.52 -1.69
CA LYS A 92 -0.81 11.31 -2.44
C LYS A 92 0.55 10.60 -2.51
N VAL A 93 1.10 10.17 -1.38
CA VAL A 93 2.41 9.52 -1.35
C VAL A 93 2.39 8.17 -2.07
N LEU A 94 1.33 7.37 -1.89
CA LEU A 94 1.22 6.10 -2.61
C LEU A 94 1.25 6.32 -4.12
N LEU A 95 0.53 7.34 -4.61
CA LEU A 95 0.54 7.72 -6.03
C LEU A 95 1.86 8.34 -6.48
N ASP A 96 2.55 9.09 -5.63
CA ASP A 96 3.89 9.61 -5.93
C ASP A 96 4.91 8.46 -6.12
N PHE A 97 4.75 7.33 -5.41
CA PHE A 97 5.57 6.12 -5.60
C PHE A 97 5.09 5.23 -6.75
N LEU A 98 3.81 4.90 -6.79
CA LEU A 98 3.26 3.82 -7.64
C LEU A 98 2.47 4.32 -8.86
N GLY A 99 2.27 5.63 -9.04
CA GLY A 99 1.28 6.19 -9.97
C GLY A 99 1.39 5.71 -11.41
N ASP A 100 2.60 5.43 -11.88
CA ASP A 100 2.86 4.92 -13.25
C ASP A 100 3.15 3.40 -13.28
N TYR A 101 3.10 2.73 -12.13
CA TYR A 101 3.41 1.31 -11.98
C TYR A 101 2.15 0.49 -11.73
N TYR A 102 2.18 -0.73 -12.27
CA TYR A 102 1.06 -1.65 -12.26
C TYR A 102 1.37 -2.84 -11.37
N PHE A 103 0.34 -3.35 -10.69
CA PHE A 103 0.42 -4.64 -10.02
C PHE A 103 0.87 -5.73 -11.00
N GLN A 104 1.90 -6.48 -10.62
CA GLN A 104 2.47 -7.56 -11.42
C GLN A 104 2.09 -8.92 -10.85
N TYR A 105 2.28 -9.07 -9.54
CA TYR A 105 2.19 -10.37 -8.89
C TYR A 105 2.02 -10.26 -7.38
N ALA A 106 1.32 -11.23 -6.79
CA ALA A 106 1.30 -11.45 -5.35
C ALA A 106 2.26 -12.59 -5.02
N LEU A 107 3.38 -12.27 -4.34
CA LEU A 107 4.31 -13.27 -3.80
C LEU A 107 3.66 -14.04 -2.66
N ASN A 108 2.84 -13.35 -1.86
CA ASN A 108 2.01 -13.98 -0.85
C ASN A 108 0.68 -13.22 -0.69
N GLU A 109 -0.38 -13.97 -0.40
CA GLU A 109 -1.70 -13.47 -0.03
C GLU A 109 -2.31 -14.50 0.93
N SER A 110 -1.86 -14.49 2.18
CA SER A 110 -2.28 -15.42 3.23
C SER A 110 -2.77 -14.66 4.47
N GLN A 111 -3.25 -15.37 5.49
CA GLN A 111 -3.61 -14.74 6.77
C GLN A 111 -2.41 -14.11 7.50
N GLU A 112 -1.18 -14.49 7.14
CA GLU A 112 0.04 -14.01 7.79
C GLU A 112 0.57 -12.73 7.15
N SER A 113 0.55 -12.64 5.82
CA SER A 113 1.05 -11.48 5.10
C SER A 113 0.49 -11.36 3.69
N TYR A 114 0.42 -10.12 3.22
CA TYR A 114 0.21 -9.78 1.82
C TYR A 114 1.51 -9.16 1.32
N ILE A 115 2.02 -9.66 0.19
CA ILE A 115 3.27 -9.22 -0.43
C ILE A 115 3.05 -9.06 -1.92
N TYR A 116 3.00 -7.83 -2.40
CA TYR A 116 2.69 -7.49 -3.78
C TYR A 116 3.88 -6.85 -4.48
N LEU A 117 4.02 -7.15 -5.77
CA LEU A 117 5.02 -6.58 -6.65
C LEU A 117 4.36 -5.63 -7.65
N PHE A 118 5.00 -4.48 -7.84
CA PHE A 118 4.60 -3.45 -8.80
C PHE A 118 5.75 -3.15 -9.76
N GLY A 119 5.43 -2.91 -11.02
CA GLY A 119 6.41 -2.69 -12.09
C GLY A 119 5.76 -2.10 -13.33
N GLU A 120 6.53 -1.95 -14.42
CA GLU A 120 6.00 -1.43 -15.68
C GLU A 120 4.90 -2.33 -16.27
N LYS A 121 4.01 -1.74 -17.08
CA LYS A 121 2.92 -2.50 -17.70
C LYS A 121 3.47 -3.59 -18.63
N VAL A 122 3.27 -4.86 -18.28
CA VAL A 122 3.66 -5.97 -19.14
C VAL A 122 2.56 -6.23 -20.17
N HIS A 123 2.83 -5.91 -21.44
CA HIS A 123 1.86 -6.06 -22.53
C HIS A 123 1.56 -7.51 -22.93
N ASN A 124 2.38 -8.49 -22.51
CA ASN A 124 2.21 -9.90 -22.82
C ASN A 124 2.66 -10.77 -21.64
N GLN A 125 1.73 -11.17 -20.78
CA GLN A 125 2.02 -12.13 -19.70
C GLN A 125 2.21 -13.52 -20.30
N LYS A 126 3.46 -13.94 -20.53
CA LYS A 126 3.78 -15.37 -20.53
C LYS A 126 3.86 -15.82 -19.06
N PRO A 127 3.52 -17.08 -18.74
CA PRO A 127 3.77 -17.60 -17.40
C PRO A 127 5.28 -17.61 -17.20
N PHE A 128 5.76 -16.68 -16.39
CA PHE A 128 7.15 -16.61 -15.98
C PHE A 128 7.29 -17.17 -14.56
N ASP A 129 8.45 -17.75 -14.27
CA ASP A 129 8.84 -18.15 -12.92
C ASP A 129 8.94 -16.94 -11.99
N GLU A 130 8.80 -17.16 -10.68
CA GLU A 130 8.83 -16.12 -9.64
C GLU A 130 10.06 -15.20 -9.75
N GLU A 131 11.23 -15.77 -10.04
CA GLU A 131 12.49 -15.03 -10.22
C GLU A 131 12.40 -13.95 -11.29
N VAL A 132 11.72 -14.24 -12.41
CA VAL A 132 11.56 -13.29 -13.51
C VAL A 132 10.58 -12.17 -13.13
N LYS A 133 9.55 -12.49 -12.33
CA LYS A 133 8.57 -11.50 -11.86
C LYS A 133 9.20 -10.50 -10.90
N VAL A 134 10.05 -10.97 -9.99
CA VAL A 134 10.77 -10.10 -9.04
C VAL A 134 11.77 -9.21 -9.77
N ARG A 135 12.47 -9.72 -10.80
CA ARG A 135 13.42 -8.93 -11.61
C ARG A 135 12.78 -7.82 -12.46
N GLY A 136 11.47 -7.88 -12.70
CA GLY A 136 10.73 -6.84 -13.41
C GLY A 136 10.00 -5.85 -12.49
N ALA A 137 10.07 -6.05 -11.17
CA ALA A 137 9.31 -5.27 -10.19
C ALA A 137 10.11 -4.07 -9.69
N LYS A 138 9.61 -2.85 -9.89
CA LYS A 138 10.19 -1.64 -9.33
C LYS A 138 9.96 -1.51 -7.81
N TYR A 139 8.81 -2.00 -7.33
CA TYR A 139 8.44 -1.92 -5.93
C TYR A 139 7.92 -3.26 -5.41
N MET A 140 8.26 -3.56 -4.17
CA MET A 140 7.59 -4.57 -3.34
C MET A 140 6.86 -3.85 -2.21
N ILE A 141 5.59 -4.16 -1.97
CA ILE A 141 4.83 -3.64 -0.84
C ILE A 141 4.25 -4.79 -0.03
N LEU A 142 4.37 -4.69 1.29
CA LEU A 142 3.96 -5.76 2.19
C LEU A 142 3.35 -5.27 3.50
N TRP A 143 2.38 -6.03 4.01
CA TRP A 143 1.70 -5.77 5.29
C TRP A 143 1.07 -7.05 5.85
N LYS A 144 0.70 -7.02 7.13
CA LYS A 144 -0.14 -8.03 7.77
C LYS A 144 -1.63 -7.69 7.56
N PRO A 145 -2.47 -8.62 7.07
CA PRO A 145 -3.89 -8.37 6.81
C PRO A 145 -4.75 -8.47 8.08
N GLU A 146 -4.31 -7.83 9.17
CA GLU A 146 -5.00 -7.79 10.47
C GLU A 146 -5.45 -6.37 10.82
N ALA A 147 -6.26 -6.22 11.87
CA ALA A 147 -6.71 -4.91 12.30
C ALA A 147 -5.51 -4.05 12.77
N LEU A 148 -5.62 -2.73 12.73
CA LEU A 148 -4.54 -1.87 13.20
C LEU A 148 -4.32 -2.01 14.72
N GLU A 149 -5.39 -2.22 15.49
CA GLU A 149 -5.35 -2.38 16.93
C GLU A 149 -4.65 -3.66 17.41
N ASP A 150 -4.57 -4.70 16.57
CA ASP A 150 -3.92 -5.96 16.95
C ASP A 150 -2.39 -5.80 17.13
N GLY A 151 -1.79 -4.77 16.51
CA GLY A 151 -0.46 -4.25 16.83
C GLY A 151 0.72 -5.23 16.69
N GLY A 152 0.49 -6.41 16.09
CA GLY A 152 1.47 -7.47 15.98
C GLY A 152 2.62 -7.13 15.04
N SER A 153 3.81 -7.61 15.38
CA SER A 153 4.95 -7.64 14.48
C SER A 153 5.41 -9.08 14.30
N THR A 154 5.69 -9.46 13.06
CA THR A 154 6.22 -10.79 12.73
C THR A 154 7.49 -10.61 11.89
N PRO A 155 8.61 -11.27 12.24
CA PRO A 155 9.78 -11.26 11.39
C PRO A 155 9.50 -12.08 10.12
N LEU A 156 9.73 -11.46 8.96
CA LEU A 156 9.71 -12.09 7.65
C LEU A 156 11.13 -12.11 7.10
N PHE A 157 11.59 -13.29 6.69
CA PHE A 157 12.86 -13.45 6.00
C PHE A 157 12.58 -13.62 4.52
N TYR A 158 13.13 -12.73 3.69
CA TYR A 158 13.02 -12.83 2.24
C TYR A 158 14.41 -12.78 1.60
N VAL A 159 14.69 -13.72 0.70
CA VAL A 159 15.94 -13.75 -0.06
C VAL A 159 15.64 -13.23 -1.45
N PHE A 160 16.15 -12.04 -1.77
CA PHE A 160 15.97 -11.47 -3.10
C PHE A 160 16.77 -12.26 -4.13
N PRO A 161 16.21 -12.51 -5.33
CA PRO A 161 16.97 -13.13 -6.40
C PRO A 161 18.21 -12.34 -6.77
N HIS A 162 19.25 -13.04 -7.22
CA HIS A 162 20.49 -12.40 -7.65
C HIS A 162 20.22 -11.32 -8.70
N GLY A 163 20.84 -10.15 -8.50
CA GLY A 163 20.65 -8.95 -9.32
C GLY A 163 19.48 -8.06 -8.91
N THR A 164 18.69 -8.41 -7.89
CA THR A 164 17.65 -7.54 -7.33
C THR A 164 18.07 -7.03 -5.97
N ASN A 165 18.12 -5.72 -5.80
CA ASN A 165 18.61 -5.07 -4.59
C ASN A 165 17.54 -4.13 -4.02
N PRO A 166 17.10 -4.34 -2.78
CA PRO A 166 16.35 -3.33 -2.03
C PRO A 166 17.23 -2.09 -1.80
N VAL A 167 16.82 -0.93 -2.29
CA VAL A 167 17.64 0.30 -2.20
C VAL A 167 17.08 1.32 -1.22
N HIS A 168 15.77 1.32 -1.02
CA HIS A 168 15.08 2.26 -0.14
C HIS A 168 13.78 1.62 0.34
N ALA A 169 13.42 1.85 1.59
CA ALA A 169 12.14 1.40 2.12
C ALA A 169 11.49 2.48 2.99
N VAL A 170 10.17 2.54 2.91
CA VAL A 170 9.34 3.44 3.70
C VAL A 170 8.19 2.67 4.32
N ARG A 171 7.84 3.03 5.55
CA ARG A 171 6.64 2.53 6.23
C ARG A 171 5.61 3.64 6.30
N PHE A 172 4.41 3.37 5.79
CA PHE A 172 3.29 4.29 5.90
C PHE A 172 2.85 4.42 7.36
N THR A 173 2.56 5.63 7.82
CA THR A 173 2.21 5.88 9.24
C THR A 173 0.72 6.02 9.49
N GLY A 174 -0.06 6.33 8.46
CA GLY A 174 -1.47 6.71 8.60
C GLY A 174 -1.68 8.06 9.27
N THR A 175 -0.66 8.91 9.35
CA THR A 175 -0.75 10.26 9.95
C THR A 175 -0.50 11.34 8.89
N ASN A 176 -0.49 12.62 9.31
CA ASN A 176 -0.11 13.73 8.43
C ASN A 176 1.39 13.72 8.02
N VAL A 177 2.22 12.90 8.69
CA VAL A 177 3.56 12.54 8.23
C VAL A 177 3.44 11.18 7.54
N PRO A 178 3.08 11.13 6.24
CA PRO A 178 2.47 9.94 5.60
C PRO A 178 3.34 8.69 5.65
N TYR A 179 4.66 8.84 5.74
CA TYR A 179 5.60 7.73 5.86
C TYR A 179 6.83 8.12 6.69
N VAL A 180 7.54 7.10 7.16
CA VAL A 180 8.90 7.20 7.72
C VAL A 180 9.83 6.27 6.94
N ILE A 181 11.14 6.56 6.97
CA ILE A 181 12.14 5.66 6.41
C ILE A 181 12.16 4.37 7.24
N GLU A 182 12.08 3.23 6.57
CA GLU A 182 12.17 1.90 7.17
C GLU A 182 13.58 1.33 6.90
N PRO A 183 14.41 1.09 7.91
CA PRO A 183 15.76 0.57 7.70
C PRO A 183 15.75 -0.84 7.10
N LEU A 184 16.62 -1.06 6.11
CA LEU A 184 16.83 -2.37 5.50
C LEU A 184 17.85 -3.18 6.31
N HIS A 185 17.40 -4.23 6.99
CA HIS A 185 18.24 -5.09 7.82
C HIS A 185 18.71 -6.35 7.07
N TYR A 186 19.87 -6.26 6.45
CA TYR A 186 20.51 -7.39 5.76
C TYR A 186 21.11 -8.39 6.74
N GLN A 187 20.96 -9.66 6.43
CA GLN A 187 21.61 -10.73 7.19
C GLN A 187 23.01 -11.02 6.62
N SER A 188 23.96 -11.32 7.50
CA SER A 188 25.35 -11.63 7.12
C SER A 188 25.55 -13.07 6.64
N ASP A 189 24.57 -13.95 6.88
CA ASP A 189 24.65 -15.38 6.58
C ASP A 189 24.38 -15.69 5.10
N ILE A 190 23.50 -14.94 4.46
CA ILE A 190 23.05 -15.17 3.08
C ILE A 190 22.98 -13.83 2.34
N GLN A 191 23.73 -13.72 1.23
CA GLN A 191 23.70 -12.53 0.38
C GLN A 191 22.28 -12.26 -0.13
N GLY A 192 21.82 -11.00 -0.01
CA GLY A 192 20.48 -10.59 -0.46
C GLY A 192 19.33 -11.03 0.47
N LYS A 193 19.63 -11.69 1.60
CA LYS A 193 18.63 -12.00 2.62
C LYS A 193 18.36 -10.77 3.47
N LEU A 194 17.10 -10.36 3.48
CA LEU A 194 16.60 -9.26 4.27
C LEU A 194 15.68 -9.80 5.37
N THR A 195 15.80 -9.24 6.58
CA THR A 195 14.82 -9.42 7.65
C THR A 195 13.93 -8.19 7.71
N LEU A 196 12.63 -8.40 7.54
CA LEU A 196 11.61 -7.37 7.59
C LEU A 196 10.68 -7.64 8.77
N ASN A 197 10.44 -6.65 9.62
CA ASN A 197 9.39 -6.74 10.62
C ASN A 197 8.07 -6.31 10.00
N ILE A 198 7.26 -7.28 9.61
CA ILE A 198 5.95 -7.00 9.01
C ILE A 198 4.95 -6.67 10.11
N THR A 199 4.18 -5.61 9.88
CA THR A 199 3.10 -5.16 10.76
C THR A 199 1.85 -4.89 9.92
N SER A 200 0.77 -4.49 10.58
CA SER A 200 -0.43 -3.97 9.93
C SER A 200 -0.13 -2.73 9.05
N TYR A 201 0.96 -1.99 9.29
CA TYR A 201 1.33 -0.83 8.47
C TYR A 201 2.08 -1.28 7.21
N PRO A 202 1.64 -0.88 6.00
CA PRO A 202 2.35 -1.22 4.78
C PRO A 202 3.77 -0.65 4.76
N VAL A 203 4.70 -1.50 4.35
CA VAL A 203 6.08 -1.13 4.02
C VAL A 203 6.22 -1.22 2.51
N LEU A 204 6.72 -0.17 1.87
CA LEU A 204 7.05 -0.15 0.44
C LEU A 204 8.56 -0.12 0.31
N ILE A 205 9.08 -1.05 -0.49
CA ILE A 205 10.49 -1.26 -0.76
C ILE A 205 10.74 -1.01 -2.23
N GLU A 206 11.60 -0.05 -2.53
CA GLU A 206 12.11 0.20 -3.87
C GLU A 206 13.20 -0.82 -4.22
N LEU A 207 13.06 -1.41 -5.41
CA LEU A 207 13.99 -2.39 -5.95
C LEU A 207 14.80 -1.79 -7.09
N SER A 208 16.08 -2.16 -7.14
CA SER A 208 17.01 -1.84 -8.21
C SER A 208 17.52 -3.13 -8.85
N HIS A 209 17.50 -3.16 -10.18
CA HIS A 209 17.96 -4.29 -11.00
C HIS A 209 19.22 -3.99 -11.80
N SER A 210 19.83 -2.82 -11.61
CA SER A 210 21.12 -2.52 -12.21
C SER A 210 22.16 -3.52 -11.67
N PRO A 211 23.06 -4.04 -12.52
CA PRO A 211 24.21 -4.78 -12.02
C PRO A 211 25.00 -3.85 -11.09
N VAL A 212 24.98 -4.15 -9.80
CA VAL A 212 25.87 -3.48 -8.84
C VAL A 212 27.27 -3.86 -9.29
N ALA A 213 28.02 -2.90 -9.82
CA ALA A 213 29.46 -3.12 -10.05
C ALA A 213 30.03 -3.67 -8.73
N PRO A 214 30.86 -4.73 -8.75
CA PRO A 214 31.39 -5.28 -7.52
C PRO A 214 32.00 -4.13 -6.72
N VAL A 215 31.55 -3.96 -5.48
CA VAL A 215 32.21 -3.07 -4.53
C VAL A 215 33.57 -3.68 -4.28
N VAL A 216 34.56 -3.27 -5.07
CA VAL A 216 35.96 -3.55 -4.80
C VAL A 216 36.29 -2.67 -3.62
N GLY A 217 36.45 -3.31 -2.45
CA GLY A 217 36.86 -2.63 -1.23
C GLY A 217 38.18 -1.89 -1.44
N PHE A 218 38.27 -0.74 -0.77
CA PHE A 218 39.54 -0.16 -0.35
C PHE A 218 39.51 -0.08 1.18
#